data_AF-A0A5K3EJU8-F1
#
_entry.id   AF-A0A5K3EJU8-F1
#
_cell.length_a   1.000
_cell.length_b   1.000
_cell.length_c   1.000
_cell.angle_alpha   90.00
_cell.angle_beta   90.00
_cell.angle_gamma   90.00
#
_symmetry.space_group_name_H-M   'P 1'
#
loop_
_entity.id
_entity.type
_entity.pdbx_description
1 polymer ?
#
loop_
_entity_poly.entity_id
_entity_poly.type
_entity_poly.pdbx_seq_one_letter_code
_entity_poly.pdbx_strand_id
1 'polypeptide(L)'
;MGASRAWIPVLMSRLGIAGRILCGLFFLCLSFAGVTSMIGYIELTARTIQDFGVKRVYATTAALVITFLAGVPSALSIDVLQNQDFVWGFALMISGLFYCSIVIYYNPIKYRKVIVNDFGLNDWKLPLIWIALIAGLVPIEAIGLICWWAYQNISQNGDWYIVKAQSLATTVLEWAVVFILLGGLNFITYFCKRDLLKDSGGVGYDPYHPETIPPYDESLVWSTQITKSSDKEDRGRDVSRGEIVWRSDANEVEETRF
;
A
#
# COMPACT_ATOMS: atom_id res chain seq x y z
N MET A 1 29.63 2.28 -2.72
CA MET A 1 28.56 2.00 -3.69
C MET A 1 29.18 1.72 -5.06
N GLY A 2 29.04 0.53 -5.65
CA GLY A 2 29.66 0.23 -6.96
C GLY A 2 29.80 -1.25 -7.35
N ALA A 3 29.59 -2.19 -6.42
CA ALA A 3 29.88 -3.61 -6.66
C ALA A 3 28.96 -4.28 -7.70
N SER A 4 27.66 -3.97 -7.75
CA SER A 4 26.75 -4.63 -8.71
C SER A 4 26.80 -4.02 -10.12
N ARG A 5 26.92 -2.69 -10.23
CA ARG A 5 26.87 -1.97 -11.52
C ARG A 5 28.18 -2.03 -12.33
N ALA A 6 29.33 -2.11 -11.67
CA ALA A 6 30.62 -2.18 -12.38
C ALA A 6 31.03 -3.63 -12.69
N TRP A 7 30.74 -4.59 -11.82
CA TRP A 7 31.37 -5.91 -11.90
C TRP A 7 30.54 -6.94 -12.68
N ILE A 8 29.21 -6.86 -12.64
CA ILE A 8 28.34 -7.77 -13.41
C ILE A 8 28.55 -7.59 -14.93
N PRO A 9 28.54 -6.36 -15.48
CA PRO A 9 28.81 -6.17 -16.91
C PRO A 9 30.24 -6.55 -17.30
N VAL A 10 31.21 -6.28 -16.43
CA VAL A 10 32.62 -6.64 -16.66
C VAL A 10 32.81 -8.16 -16.66
N LEU A 11 32.18 -8.89 -15.75
CA LEU A 11 32.21 -10.36 -15.72
C LEU A 11 31.55 -10.95 -16.98
N MET A 12 30.38 -10.44 -17.36
CA MET A 12 29.67 -10.92 -18.56
C MET A 12 30.41 -10.55 -19.85
N SER A 13 31.11 -9.41 -19.90
CA SER A 13 31.93 -9.02 -21.06
C SER A 13 33.11 -9.96 -21.33
N ARG A 14 33.56 -10.73 -20.32
CA ARG A 14 34.62 -11.74 -20.49
C ARG A 14 34.14 -13.01 -21.19
N LEU A 15 32.84 -13.21 -21.40
CA LEU A 15 32.24 -14.39 -22.03
C LEU A 15 32.08 -14.27 -23.57
N GLY A 16 32.75 -13.30 -24.21
CA GLY A 16 32.71 -13.13 -25.67
C GLY A 16 31.41 -12.51 -26.19
N ILE A 17 31.00 -12.87 -27.42
CA ILE A 17 29.78 -12.32 -28.09
C ILE A 17 28.51 -12.62 -27.28
N ALA A 18 28.40 -13.83 -26.71
CA ALA A 18 27.24 -14.24 -25.90
C ALA A 18 27.08 -13.37 -24.64
N GLY A 19 28.20 -12.95 -24.06
CA GLY A 19 28.25 -12.07 -22.89
C GLY A 19 27.62 -10.69 -23.11
N ARG A 20 27.75 -10.13 -24.31
CA ARG A 20 27.14 -8.84 -24.67
C ARG A 20 25.61 -8.92 -24.75
N ILE A 21 25.10 -10.00 -25.35
CA ILE A 21 23.66 -10.27 -25.45
C ILE A 21 23.07 -10.47 -24.05
N LEU A 22 23.74 -11.27 -23.21
CA LEU A 22 23.30 -11.53 -21.84
C LEU A 22 23.34 -10.27 -20.97
N CYS A 23 24.36 -9.40 -21.13
CA CYS A 23 24.42 -8.10 -20.46
C CYS A 23 23.24 -7.20 -20.86
N GLY A 24 22.90 -7.16 -22.15
CA GLY A 24 21.72 -6.43 -22.63
C GLY A 24 20.41 -6.96 -22.05
N LEU A 25 20.22 -8.28 -22.04
CA LEU A 25 19.04 -8.93 -21.47
C LEU A 25 18.94 -8.72 -19.94
N PHE A 26 20.07 -8.72 -19.24
CA PHE A 26 20.14 -8.43 -17.80
C PHE A 26 19.67 -7.00 -17.48
N PHE A 27 20.20 -5.98 -18.19
CA PHE A 27 19.75 -4.60 -17.98
C PHE A 27 18.30 -4.38 -18.41
N LEU A 28 17.85 -5.05 -19.46
CA LEU A 28 16.45 -5.01 -19.88
C LEU A 28 15.54 -5.59 -18.78
N CYS A 29 15.92 -6.73 -18.20
CA CYS A 29 15.21 -7.35 -17.09
C CYS A 29 15.16 -6.44 -15.85
N LEU A 30 16.29 -5.82 -15.49
CA LEU A 30 16.35 -4.83 -14.40
C LEU A 30 15.43 -3.64 -14.65
N SER A 31 15.34 -3.17 -15.90
CA SER A 31 14.44 -2.07 -16.28
C SER A 31 12.97 -2.47 -16.11
N PHE A 32 12.56 -3.65 -16.62
CA PHE A 32 11.19 -4.14 -16.45
C PHE A 32 10.82 -4.41 -14.99
N ALA A 33 11.75 -4.93 -14.20
CA ALA A 33 11.56 -5.11 -12.76
C ALA A 33 11.31 -3.75 -12.08
N GLY A 34 12.14 -2.74 -12.36
CA GLY A 34 11.99 -1.39 -11.80
C GLY A 34 10.68 -0.71 -12.21
N VAL A 35 10.29 -0.79 -13.49
CA VAL A 35 9.03 -0.22 -13.99
C VAL A 35 7.82 -0.88 -13.32
N THR A 36 7.83 -2.21 -13.17
CA THR A 36 6.73 -2.94 -12.53
C THR A 36 6.57 -2.55 -11.06
N SER A 37 7.67 -2.44 -10.31
CA SER A 37 7.62 -1.96 -8.92
C SER A 37 7.13 -0.52 -8.83
N MET A 38 7.55 0.36 -9.76
CA MET A 38 7.12 1.76 -9.78
C MET A 38 5.61 1.90 -10.01
N ILE A 39 5.03 1.06 -10.88
CA ILE A 39 3.57 1.02 -11.09
C ILE A 39 2.84 0.71 -9.77
N GLY A 40 3.36 -0.25 -8.98
CA GLY A 40 2.80 -0.57 -7.66
C GLY A 40 2.83 0.61 -6.69
N TYR A 41 3.94 1.34 -6.63
CA TYR A 41 4.06 2.53 -5.77
C TYR A 41 3.14 3.68 -6.20
N ILE A 42 2.97 3.87 -7.52
CA ILE A 42 2.05 4.89 -8.06
C ILE A 42 0.61 4.53 -7.74
N GLU A 43 0.18 3.27 -7.91
CA GLU A 43 -1.19 2.86 -7.58
C GLU A 43 -1.44 3.00 -6.08
N LEU A 44 -0.48 2.62 -5.22
CA LEU A 44 -0.61 2.82 -3.77
C LEU A 44 -0.84 4.30 -3.43
N THR A 45 -0.05 5.20 -4.01
CA THR A 45 -0.18 6.65 -3.79
C THR A 45 -1.46 7.22 -4.40
N ALA A 46 -1.87 6.72 -5.57
CA ALA A 46 -3.12 7.14 -6.21
C ALA A 46 -4.34 6.66 -5.40
N ARG A 47 -4.26 5.51 -4.73
CA ARG A 47 -5.31 4.99 -3.84
C ARG A 47 -5.45 5.85 -2.59
N THR A 48 -4.35 6.18 -1.93
CA THR A 48 -4.40 7.07 -0.76
C THR A 48 -4.98 8.44 -1.12
N ILE A 49 -4.68 8.99 -2.32
CA ILE A 49 -5.30 10.23 -2.81
C ILE A 49 -6.80 10.06 -3.11
N GLN A 50 -7.22 8.91 -3.64
CA GLN A 50 -8.64 8.60 -3.89
C GLN A 50 -9.45 8.46 -2.60
N ASP A 51 -8.83 7.99 -1.51
CA ASP A 51 -9.47 7.91 -0.20
C ASP A 51 -9.84 9.31 0.34
N PHE A 52 -9.19 10.37 -0.15
CA PHE A 52 -9.60 11.77 0.07
C PHE A 52 -10.67 12.25 -0.93
N GLY A 53 -11.41 11.37 -1.60
CA GLY A 53 -12.54 11.70 -2.48
C GLY A 53 -12.17 12.27 -3.86
N VAL A 54 -10.89 12.20 -4.26
CA VAL A 54 -10.43 12.67 -5.58
C VAL A 54 -10.76 11.63 -6.65
N LYS A 55 -11.25 12.07 -7.83
CA LYS A 55 -11.51 11.15 -8.95
C LYS A 55 -10.21 10.48 -9.42
N ARG A 56 -10.29 9.18 -9.75
CA ARG A 56 -9.14 8.33 -10.12
C ARG A 56 -8.17 8.95 -11.14
N VAL A 57 -8.69 9.56 -12.21
CA VAL A 57 -7.85 10.17 -13.26
C VAL A 57 -6.93 11.25 -12.68
N TYR A 58 -7.48 12.16 -11.87
CA TYR A 58 -6.68 13.20 -11.24
C TYR A 58 -5.74 12.65 -10.16
N ALA A 59 -6.19 11.64 -9.39
CA ALA A 59 -5.37 11.02 -8.37
C ALA A 59 -4.13 10.33 -8.96
N THR A 60 -4.27 9.58 -10.05
CA THR A 60 -3.15 8.91 -10.72
C THR A 60 -2.19 9.92 -11.35
N THR A 61 -2.70 10.98 -12.01
CA THR A 61 -1.83 12.04 -12.56
C THR A 61 -1.08 12.78 -11.45
N ALA A 62 -1.76 13.10 -10.33
CA ALA A 62 -1.11 13.74 -9.18
C ALA A 62 -0.02 12.83 -8.58
N ALA A 63 -0.30 11.54 -8.39
CA ALA A 63 0.69 10.58 -7.90
C ALA A 63 1.93 10.53 -8.80
N LEU A 64 1.76 10.46 -10.13
CA LEU A 64 2.87 10.49 -11.09
C LEU A 64 3.72 11.76 -10.96
N VAL A 65 3.09 12.93 -10.89
CA VAL A 65 3.79 14.22 -10.77
C VAL A 65 4.54 14.31 -9.45
N ILE A 66 3.92 13.92 -8.34
CA ILE A 66 4.56 13.91 -7.02
C ILE A 66 5.78 12.97 -7.01
N THR A 67 5.63 11.75 -7.51
CA THR A 67 6.73 10.78 -7.57
C THR A 67 7.87 11.27 -8.47
N PHE A 68 7.55 11.91 -9.61
CA PHE A 68 8.57 12.49 -10.49
C PHE A 68 9.33 13.63 -9.78
N LEU A 69 8.61 14.58 -9.18
CA LEU A 69 9.20 15.71 -8.46
C LEU A 69 10.04 15.27 -7.26
N ALA A 70 9.60 14.27 -6.51
CA ALA A 70 10.36 13.68 -5.41
C ALA A 70 11.61 12.92 -5.90
N GLY A 71 11.58 12.38 -7.12
CA GLY A 71 12.72 11.69 -7.74
C GLY A 71 13.82 12.62 -8.26
N VAL A 72 13.47 13.83 -8.71
CA VAL A 72 14.43 14.82 -9.24
C VAL A 72 15.60 15.12 -8.28
N PRO A 73 15.39 15.52 -7.02
CA PRO A 73 16.50 15.84 -6.12
C PRO A 73 17.39 14.62 -5.83
N SER A 74 16.80 13.43 -5.73
CA SER A 74 17.52 12.16 -5.54
C SER A 74 18.33 11.75 -6.76
N ALA A 75 17.96 12.19 -7.96
CA ALA A 75 18.74 11.97 -9.19
C ALA A 75 19.91 12.96 -9.33
N LEU A 76 19.78 14.16 -8.75
CA LEU A 76 20.79 15.23 -8.85
C LEU A 76 21.89 15.11 -7.79
N SER A 77 21.58 14.57 -6.61
CA SER A 77 22.56 14.41 -5.51
C SER A 77 22.52 13.01 -4.92
N ILE A 78 23.68 12.36 -4.87
CA ILE A 78 23.84 11.04 -4.24
C ILE A 78 23.62 11.12 -2.72
N ASP A 79 24.02 12.23 -2.09
CA ASP A 79 23.85 12.43 -0.66
C ASP A 79 22.36 12.52 -0.28
N VAL A 80 21.55 13.14 -1.15
CA VAL A 80 20.09 13.19 -0.96
C VAL A 80 19.49 11.80 -1.10
N LEU A 81 19.89 11.03 -2.12
CA LEU A 81 19.43 9.65 -2.28
C LEU A 81 19.79 8.79 -1.06
N GLN A 82 21.01 8.92 -0.54
CA GLN A 82 21.48 8.19 0.64
C GLN A 82 20.71 8.59 1.90
N ASN A 83 20.44 9.88 2.09
CA ASN A 83 19.65 10.37 3.21
C ASN A 83 18.20 9.84 3.15
N GLN A 84 17.55 9.93 1.99
CA GLN A 84 16.17 9.44 1.82
C GLN A 84 16.08 7.92 2.04
N ASP A 85 16.99 7.14 1.47
CA ASP A 85 17.04 5.69 1.70
C ASP A 85 17.25 5.36 3.20
N PHE A 86 18.11 6.12 3.88
CA PHE A 86 18.39 5.94 5.30
C PHE A 86 17.18 6.25 6.20
N VAL A 87 16.51 7.39 5.97
CA VAL A 87 15.35 7.83 6.77
C VAL A 87 14.12 6.95 6.51
N TRP A 88 13.82 6.68 5.25
CA TRP A 88 12.66 5.87 4.88
C TRP A 88 12.88 4.37 5.09
N GLY A 89 14.12 3.90 5.04
CA GLY A 89 14.47 2.52 5.45
C GLY A 89 14.10 2.24 6.91
N PHE A 90 14.39 3.18 7.81
CA PHE A 90 13.93 3.12 9.20
C PHE A 90 12.39 3.13 9.32
N ALA A 91 11.72 3.95 8.50
CA ALA A 91 10.26 4.00 8.47
C ALA A 91 9.62 2.68 8.02
N LEU A 92 10.24 1.96 7.06
CA LEU A 92 9.78 0.64 6.64
C LEU A 92 9.86 -0.38 7.78
N MET A 93 10.91 -0.34 8.61
CA MET A 93 11.05 -1.21 9.78
C MET A 93 9.94 -0.96 10.81
N ILE A 94 9.66 0.33 11.09
CA ILE A 94 8.56 0.73 11.98
C ILE A 94 7.20 0.29 11.42
N SER A 95 6.97 0.50 10.11
CA SER A 95 5.73 0.10 9.44
C SER A 95 5.49 -1.41 9.56
N GLY A 96 6.53 -2.23 9.35
CA GLY A 96 6.45 -3.69 9.54
C GLY A 96 6.04 -4.08 10.96
N LEU A 97 6.60 -3.40 11.97
CA LEU A 97 6.21 -3.61 13.37
C LEU A 97 4.75 -3.23 13.63
N PHE A 98 4.26 -2.11 13.07
CA PHE A 98 2.85 -1.73 13.18
C PHE A 98 1.91 -2.74 12.52
N TYR A 99 2.25 -3.24 11.34
CA TYR A 99 1.47 -4.30 10.68
C TYR A 99 1.35 -5.56 11.55
N CYS A 100 2.45 -5.99 12.17
CA CYS A 100 2.41 -7.13 13.10
C CYS A 100 1.61 -6.81 14.37
N SER A 101 1.73 -5.59 14.90
CA SER A 101 1.00 -5.15 16.10
C SER A 101 -0.51 -5.18 15.90
N ILE A 102 -1.00 -4.80 14.70
CA ILE A 102 -2.42 -4.88 14.35
C ILE A 102 -2.92 -6.33 14.40
N VAL A 103 -2.14 -7.28 13.86
CA VAL A 103 -2.50 -8.71 13.86
C VAL A 103 -2.52 -9.27 15.29
N ILE A 104 -1.57 -8.86 16.13
CA ILE A 104 -1.52 -9.26 17.55
C ILE A 104 -2.73 -8.71 18.31
N TYR A 105 -3.07 -7.43 18.12
CA TYR A 105 -4.21 -6.78 18.77
C TYR A 105 -5.55 -7.44 18.41
N TYR A 106 -5.73 -7.82 17.15
CA TYR A 106 -6.94 -8.49 16.66
C TYR A 106 -7.06 -9.97 17.10
N ASN A 107 -6.06 -10.51 17.82
CA ASN A 107 -5.87 -11.93 18.13
C ASN A 107 -5.45 -12.75 16.88
N PRO A 108 -4.20 -13.23 16.82
CA PRO A 108 -3.65 -13.91 15.64
C PRO A 108 -4.34 -15.26 15.33
N ILE A 109 -4.95 -15.89 16.34
CA ILE A 109 -5.73 -17.12 16.16
C ILE A 109 -7.05 -16.81 15.44
N LYS A 110 -7.74 -15.73 15.85
CA LYS A 110 -8.96 -15.25 15.20
C LYS A 110 -8.65 -14.73 13.79
N TYR A 111 -7.56 -13.98 13.64
CA TYR A 111 -7.06 -13.50 12.33
C TYR A 111 -6.89 -14.64 11.34
N ARG A 112 -6.11 -15.67 11.71
CA ARG A 112 -5.86 -16.83 10.83
C ARG A 112 -7.16 -17.55 10.46
N LYS A 113 -8.05 -17.79 11.42
CA LYS A 113 -9.26 -18.58 11.19
C LYS A 113 -10.27 -17.80 10.35
N VAL A 114 -10.60 -16.59 10.77
CA VAL A 114 -11.66 -15.78 10.16
C VAL A 114 -11.18 -15.12 8.87
N ILE A 115 -10.04 -14.43 8.88
CA ILE A 115 -9.61 -13.59 7.75
C ILE A 115 -8.93 -14.41 6.65
N VAL A 116 -8.15 -15.42 7.00
CA VAL A 116 -7.37 -16.21 6.02
C VAL A 116 -8.09 -17.49 5.60
N ASN A 117 -8.49 -18.32 6.56
CA ASN A 117 -9.00 -19.66 6.26
C ASN A 117 -10.49 -19.69 5.87
N ASP A 118 -11.33 -18.79 6.40
CA ASP A 118 -12.77 -18.76 6.07
C ASP A 118 -13.07 -17.93 4.81
N PHE A 119 -12.30 -16.87 4.51
CA PHE A 119 -12.43 -16.13 3.23
C PHE A 119 -11.68 -16.80 2.06
N GLY A 120 -10.71 -17.66 2.33
CA GLY A 120 -9.95 -18.39 1.32
C GLY A 120 -10.75 -19.54 0.73
N LEU A 121 -11.57 -19.28 -0.30
CA LEU A 121 -12.28 -20.32 -1.04
C LEU A 121 -11.26 -21.27 -1.72
N ASN A 122 -11.15 -22.51 -1.21
CA ASN A 122 -10.27 -23.57 -1.72
C ASN A 122 -8.75 -23.29 -1.70
N ASP A 123 -8.25 -22.39 -0.85
CA ASP A 123 -6.82 -22.11 -0.72
C ASP A 123 -6.14 -22.95 0.40
N TRP A 124 -4.80 -23.01 0.38
CA TRP A 124 -4.03 -23.74 1.38
C TRP A 124 -4.19 -23.09 2.76
N LYS A 125 -4.80 -23.84 3.69
CA LYS A 125 -4.96 -23.42 5.08
C LYS A 125 -3.61 -23.09 5.71
N LEU A 126 -3.49 -21.87 6.20
CA LEU A 126 -2.29 -21.39 6.87
C LEU A 126 -2.00 -22.27 8.08
N PRO A 127 -0.77 -22.70 8.38
CA PRO A 127 -0.46 -23.54 9.55
C PRO A 127 -0.43 -22.75 10.87
N LEU A 128 -0.54 -23.43 12.02
CA LEU A 128 -0.43 -22.80 13.35
C LEU A 128 0.94 -22.14 13.60
N ILE A 129 2.00 -22.63 12.97
CA ILE A 129 3.35 -22.06 13.12
C ILE A 129 3.43 -20.62 12.60
N TRP A 130 2.59 -20.23 11.65
CA TRP A 130 2.52 -18.87 11.16
C TRP A 130 2.18 -17.86 12.27
N ILE A 131 1.36 -18.27 13.25
CA ILE A 131 1.03 -17.44 14.42
C ILE A 131 2.27 -17.20 15.27
N ALA A 132 3.06 -18.23 15.55
CA ALA A 132 4.30 -18.08 16.31
C ALA A 132 5.31 -17.18 15.58
N LEU A 133 5.35 -17.25 14.24
CA LEU A 133 6.21 -16.39 13.43
C LEU A 133 5.76 -14.92 13.50
N ILE A 134 4.49 -14.62 13.21
CA ILE A 134 3.98 -13.24 13.13
C ILE A 134 3.79 -12.59 14.51
N ALA A 135 3.37 -13.35 15.53
CA ALA A 135 3.14 -12.80 16.86
C ALA A 135 4.41 -12.81 17.74
N GLY A 136 5.41 -13.64 17.39
CA GLY A 136 6.62 -13.83 18.18
C GLY A 136 7.88 -13.44 17.42
N LEU A 137 8.29 -14.26 16.45
CA LEU A 137 9.59 -14.13 15.79
C LEU A 137 9.77 -12.79 15.09
N VAL A 138 8.84 -12.39 14.23
CA VAL A 138 8.94 -11.17 13.41
C VAL A 138 8.98 -9.89 14.25
N PRO A 139 8.11 -9.71 15.28
CA PRO A 139 8.22 -8.56 16.19
C PRO A 139 9.56 -8.51 16.94
N ILE A 140 10.06 -9.67 17.40
CA ILE A 140 11.36 -9.74 18.10
C ILE A 140 12.50 -9.32 17.16
N GLU A 141 12.50 -9.83 15.93
CA GLU A 141 13.48 -9.44 14.91
C GLU A 141 13.38 -7.95 14.57
N ALA A 142 12.17 -7.41 14.40
CA ALA A 142 11.96 -5.99 14.11
C ALA A 142 12.48 -5.09 15.25
N ILE A 143 12.15 -5.41 16.51
CA ILE A 143 12.67 -4.68 17.68
C ILE A 143 14.19 -4.81 17.76
N GLY A 144 14.73 -6.01 17.55
CA GLY A 144 16.17 -6.26 17.54
C GLY A 144 16.88 -5.41 16.48
N LEU A 145 16.36 -5.37 15.26
CA LEU A 145 16.90 -4.56 14.17
C LEU A 145 16.79 -3.05 14.46
N ILE A 146 15.69 -2.58 15.04
CA ILE A 146 15.52 -1.17 15.44
C ILE A 146 16.55 -0.79 16.51
N CYS A 147 16.69 -1.60 17.56
CA CYS A 147 17.66 -1.39 18.63
C CYS A 147 19.10 -1.44 18.09
N TRP A 148 19.40 -2.41 17.22
CA TRP A 148 20.70 -2.54 16.57
C TRP A 148 21.01 -1.32 15.69
N TRP A 149 20.06 -0.90 14.86
CA TRP A 149 20.21 0.28 14.00
C TRP A 149 20.44 1.54 14.83
N ALA A 150 19.71 1.73 15.92
CA ALA A 150 19.91 2.86 16.83
C ALA A 150 21.30 2.82 17.48
N TYR A 151 21.70 1.65 17.98
CA TYR A 151 23.02 1.45 18.58
C TYR A 151 24.15 1.73 17.58
N GLN A 152 24.05 1.19 16.37
CA GLN A 152 25.06 1.39 15.32
C GLN A 152 25.22 2.86 14.99
N ASN A 153 24.11 3.60 14.89
CA ASN A 153 24.16 5.02 14.58
C ASN A 153 24.78 5.86 15.70
N ILE A 154 24.53 5.53 16.97
CA ILE A 154 25.12 6.22 18.12
C ILE A 154 26.61 5.87 18.28
N SER A 155 26.95 4.59 18.11
CA SER A 155 28.30 4.08 18.35
C SER A 155 29.29 4.45 17.24
N GLN A 156 28.85 4.46 15.98
CA GLN A 156 29.71 4.75 14.83
C GLN A 156 29.78 6.24 14.47
N ASN A 157 28.77 7.03 14.84
CA ASN A 157 28.74 8.48 14.60
C ASN A 157 28.74 9.23 15.94
N GLY A 158 29.92 9.62 16.42
CA GLY A 158 30.06 10.45 17.64
C GLY A 158 29.34 11.81 17.58
N ASP A 159 29.01 12.26 16.37
CA ASP A 159 28.25 13.48 16.06
C ASP A 159 26.79 13.20 15.70
N TRP A 160 26.13 12.21 16.31
CA TRP A 160 24.75 11.83 15.99
C TRP A 160 23.73 12.99 16.08
N TYR A 161 24.07 14.03 16.84
CA TYR A 161 23.29 15.25 17.07
C TYR A 161 23.51 16.34 16.00
N ILE A 162 24.53 16.22 15.14
CA ILE A 162 24.81 17.20 14.08
C ILE A 162 24.04 16.79 12.83
N VAL A 163 23.35 17.76 12.22
CA VAL A 163 22.59 17.58 10.97
C VAL A 163 23.56 17.31 9.82
N LYS A 164 23.73 16.03 9.48
CA LYS A 164 24.48 15.53 8.31
C LYS A 164 23.55 14.61 7.50
N ALA A 165 23.89 14.37 6.23
CA ALA A 165 23.09 13.56 5.29
C ALA A 165 22.84 12.11 5.74
N GLN A 166 23.57 11.58 6.71
CA GLN A 166 23.30 10.27 7.31
C GLN A 166 23.47 10.37 8.83
N SER A 167 22.53 11.04 9.49
CA SER A 167 22.56 11.24 10.94
C SER A 167 21.18 11.03 11.56
N LEU A 168 21.17 10.57 12.81
CA LEU A 168 19.94 10.41 13.59
C LEU A 168 19.19 11.72 13.77
N ALA A 169 19.91 12.83 13.97
CA ALA A 169 19.31 14.16 14.10
C ALA A 169 18.49 14.54 12.84
N THR A 170 19.03 14.30 11.64
CA THR A 170 18.31 14.54 10.38
C THR A 170 17.08 13.64 10.27
N THR A 171 17.19 12.35 10.65
CA THR A 171 16.04 11.43 10.66
C THR A 171 14.92 11.93 11.57
N VAL A 172 15.25 12.32 12.81
CA VAL A 172 14.25 12.82 13.77
C VAL A 172 13.62 14.13 13.28
N LEU A 173 14.43 15.02 12.69
CA LEU A 173 13.94 16.28 12.13
C LEU A 173 12.97 16.04 10.96
N GLU A 174 13.33 15.16 10.01
CA GLU A 174 12.47 14.84 8.87
C GLU A 174 11.14 14.21 9.33
N TRP A 175 11.18 13.30 10.29
CA TRP A 175 9.97 12.74 10.89
C TRP A 175 9.13 13.78 11.60
N ALA A 176 9.73 14.73 12.33
CA ALA A 176 9.00 15.83 12.95
C ALA A 176 8.30 16.70 11.89
N VAL A 177 8.99 17.01 10.79
CA VAL A 177 8.39 17.74 9.65
C VAL A 177 7.21 16.96 9.06
N VAL A 178 7.36 15.65 8.83
CA VAL A 178 6.27 14.80 8.32
C VAL A 178 5.08 14.79 9.27
N PHE A 179 5.29 14.62 10.57
CA PHE A 179 4.21 14.66 11.56
C PHE A 179 3.50 16.00 11.61
N ILE A 180 4.23 17.11 11.47
CA ILE A 180 3.64 18.45 11.41
C ILE A 180 2.82 18.61 10.13
N LEU A 181 3.33 18.16 8.97
CA LEU A 181 2.61 18.23 7.71
C LEU A 181 1.34 17.38 7.72
N LEU A 182 1.42 16.12 8.17
CA LEU A 182 0.27 15.22 8.28
C LEU A 182 -0.73 15.71 9.33
N GLY A 183 -0.24 16.14 10.50
CA GLY A 183 -1.08 16.72 11.55
C GLY A 183 -1.77 17.99 11.08
N GLY A 184 -1.06 18.85 10.36
CA GLY A 184 -1.61 20.06 9.73
C GLY A 184 -2.66 19.73 8.68
N LEU A 185 -2.40 18.76 7.79
CA LEU A 185 -3.37 18.32 6.78
C LEU A 185 -4.62 17.70 7.43
N ASN A 186 -4.44 16.89 8.47
CA ASN A 186 -5.54 16.32 9.23
C ASN A 186 -6.35 17.40 9.95
N PHE A 187 -5.68 18.39 10.56
CA PHE A 187 -6.32 19.54 11.19
C PHE A 187 -7.08 20.38 10.17
N ILE A 188 -6.48 20.72 9.03
CA ILE A 188 -7.17 21.44 7.93
C ILE A 188 -8.39 20.65 7.46
N THR A 189 -8.28 19.34 7.30
CA THR A 189 -9.39 18.47 6.88
C THR A 189 -10.52 18.49 7.91
N TYR A 190 -10.18 18.41 9.20
CA TYR A 190 -11.14 18.50 10.31
C TYR A 190 -11.83 19.88 10.36
N PHE A 191 -11.09 20.97 10.23
CA PHE A 191 -11.61 22.34 10.25
C PHE A 191 -12.42 22.69 9.00
N CYS A 192 -12.03 22.18 7.83
CA CYS A 192 -12.76 22.38 6.59
C CYS A 192 -14.08 21.61 6.52
N LYS A 193 -14.45 20.82 7.56
CA LYS A 193 -15.75 20.12 7.67
C LYS A 193 -16.24 19.57 6.33
N ARG A 194 -15.36 18.86 5.61
CA ARG A 194 -15.85 18.05 4.51
C ARG A 194 -16.19 16.70 5.11
N ASP A 195 -17.41 16.23 4.86
CA ASP A 195 -17.79 14.82 4.88
C ASP A 195 -16.98 14.05 3.81
N LEU A 196 -15.65 14.10 3.93
CA LEU A 196 -14.67 13.49 3.03
C LEU A 196 -14.59 11.99 3.28
N LEU A 197 -14.76 11.61 4.55
CA LEU A 197 -15.17 10.27 4.93
C LEU A 197 -16.67 10.22 4.70
N LYS A 198 -17.08 10.04 3.44
CA LYS A 198 -18.40 9.47 3.18
C LYS A 198 -18.41 8.19 3.99
N ASP A 199 -19.25 8.12 5.03
CA ASP A 199 -19.45 6.91 5.82
C ASP A 199 -19.54 5.79 4.79
N SER A 200 -18.57 4.88 4.81
CA SER A 200 -18.49 3.78 3.84
C SER A 200 -19.66 2.89 4.19
N GLY A 201 -20.86 3.27 3.76
CA GLY A 201 -22.10 2.74 4.29
C GLY A 201 -22.09 1.24 4.12
N GLY A 202 -21.87 0.52 5.22
CA GLY A 202 -22.01 -0.93 5.34
C GLY A 202 -21.45 -1.81 4.23
N VAL A 203 -20.52 -1.37 3.37
CA VAL A 203 -19.92 -2.23 2.34
C VAL A 203 -18.66 -2.87 2.88
N GLY A 204 -18.85 -3.74 3.87
CA GLY A 204 -17.80 -4.50 4.52
C GLY A 204 -18.37 -5.26 5.72
N TYR A 205 -17.99 -6.52 5.87
CA TYR A 205 -18.38 -7.29 7.04
C TYR A 205 -17.58 -6.81 8.25
N ASP A 206 -18.25 -6.66 9.39
CA ASP A 206 -17.61 -6.29 10.64
C ASP A 206 -16.62 -7.39 11.06
N PRO A 207 -15.31 -7.11 11.14
CA PRO A 207 -14.32 -8.10 11.58
C PRO A 207 -14.59 -8.63 12.99
N TYR A 208 -15.23 -7.81 13.85
CA TYR A 208 -15.48 -8.19 15.23
C TYR A 208 -16.69 -9.11 15.40
N HIS A 209 -17.65 -9.07 14.45
CA HIS A 209 -18.88 -9.88 14.43
C HIS A 209 -18.93 -10.81 13.19
N PRO A 210 -18.07 -11.83 13.11
CA PRO A 210 -17.98 -12.73 11.96
C PRO A 210 -19.26 -13.54 11.68
N GLU A 211 -20.16 -13.65 12.65
CA GLU A 211 -21.51 -14.22 12.50
C GLU A 211 -22.42 -13.45 11.53
N THR A 212 -22.07 -12.20 11.19
CA THR A 212 -22.78 -11.39 10.20
C THR A 212 -22.36 -11.70 8.75
N ILE A 213 -21.32 -12.52 8.56
CA ILE A 213 -20.85 -12.95 7.24
C ILE A 213 -21.73 -14.13 6.80
N PRO A 214 -22.60 -13.98 5.78
CA PRO A 214 -23.38 -15.10 5.27
C PRO A 214 -22.44 -16.19 4.74
N PRO A 215 -22.76 -17.49 4.93
CA PRO A 215 -21.99 -18.56 4.34
C PRO A 215 -21.92 -18.36 2.82
N TYR A 216 -20.76 -18.64 2.24
CA TYR A 216 -20.52 -18.46 0.80
C TYR A 216 -21.59 -19.21 0.00
N ASP A 217 -22.47 -18.45 -0.65
CA ASP A 217 -23.52 -18.95 -1.54
C ASP A 217 -23.18 -18.55 -2.97
N GLU A 218 -22.82 -19.54 -3.77
CA GLU A 218 -22.46 -19.37 -5.17
C GLU A 218 -23.60 -18.72 -5.98
N SER A 219 -24.87 -18.92 -5.59
CA SER A 219 -26.04 -18.36 -6.27
C SER A 219 -26.21 -16.84 -6.10
N LEU A 220 -25.70 -16.27 -5.00
CA LEU A 220 -25.70 -14.81 -4.76
C LEU A 220 -24.72 -14.07 -5.67
N VAL A 221 -23.59 -14.71 -6.02
CA VAL A 221 -22.60 -14.14 -6.94
C VAL A 221 -23.16 -14.07 -8.36
N TRP A 222 -23.82 -15.15 -8.81
CA TRP A 222 -24.44 -15.23 -10.13
C TRP A 222 -25.60 -14.24 -10.29
N SER A 223 -26.48 -14.13 -9.30
CA SER A 223 -27.59 -13.15 -9.33
C SER A 223 -27.09 -11.70 -9.35
N THR A 224 -26.05 -11.37 -8.57
CA THR A 224 -25.46 -10.03 -8.57
C THR A 224 -24.77 -9.70 -9.91
N GLN A 225 -24.13 -10.68 -10.57
CA GLN A 225 -23.55 -10.48 -11.88
C GLN A 225 -24.61 -10.29 -12.98
N ILE A 226 -25.70 -11.07 -12.94
CA ILE A 226 -26.82 -10.95 -13.90
C ILE A 226 -27.51 -9.58 -13.76
N THR A 227 -27.72 -9.09 -12.53
CA THR A 227 -28.30 -7.75 -12.31
C THR A 227 -27.37 -6.65 -12.83
N LYS A 228 -26.06 -6.76 -12.62
CA LYS A 228 -25.08 -5.79 -13.15
C LYS A 228 -24.92 -5.86 -14.67
N SER A 229 -25.12 -7.02 -15.31
CA SER A 229 -25.12 -7.13 -16.77
C SER A 229 -26.40 -6.58 -17.38
N SER A 230 -27.56 -6.87 -16.79
CA SER A 230 -28.86 -6.32 -17.21
C SER A 230 -28.86 -4.80 -17.11
N ASP A 231 -28.38 -4.23 -15.99
CA ASP A 231 -28.34 -2.78 -15.77
C ASP A 231 -27.31 -2.04 -16.66
N LYS A 232 -26.31 -2.77 -17.19
CA LYS A 232 -25.40 -2.25 -18.24
C LYS A 232 -26.02 -2.32 -19.63
N GLU A 233 -26.80 -3.36 -19.90
CA GLU A 233 -27.48 -3.57 -21.19
C GLU A 233 -28.67 -2.61 -21.36
N ASP A 234 -29.37 -2.30 -20.27
CA ASP A 234 -30.44 -1.30 -20.23
C ASP A 234 -29.90 0.13 -20.35
N ARG A 235 -28.76 0.44 -19.69
CA ARG A 235 -28.05 1.71 -19.94
C ARG A 235 -27.50 1.85 -21.36
N GLY A 236 -27.13 0.76 -22.02
CA GLY A 236 -26.73 0.77 -23.43
C GLY A 236 -27.91 1.04 -24.39
N ARG A 237 -29.11 0.60 -24.02
CA ARG A 237 -30.34 0.83 -24.79
C ARG A 237 -30.94 2.22 -24.58
N ASP A 238 -30.87 2.78 -23.37
CA ASP A 238 -31.40 4.13 -23.09
C ASP A 238 -30.55 5.25 -23.70
N VAL A 239 -29.25 5.06 -23.92
CA VAL A 239 -28.42 6.06 -24.63
C VAL A 239 -28.79 6.15 -26.12
N SER A 240 -29.41 5.12 -26.70
CA SER A 240 -29.90 5.15 -28.09
C SER A 240 -31.29 5.78 -28.23
N ARG A 241 -31.97 6.08 -27.13
CA ARG A 241 -33.31 6.69 -27.14
C ARG A 241 -33.30 7.82 -26.11
N GLY A 242 -32.86 9.00 -26.55
CA GLY A 242 -32.62 10.14 -25.68
C GLY A 242 -33.85 10.58 -24.88
N GLU A 243 -34.00 10.06 -23.67
CA GLU A 243 -34.77 10.65 -22.58
C GLU A 243 -34.06 10.37 -21.25
N ILE A 244 -33.69 11.44 -20.55
CA ILE A 244 -33.13 11.38 -19.20
C ILE A 244 -34.31 11.29 -18.23
N VAL A 245 -34.66 10.09 -17.78
CA VAL A 245 -35.66 9.89 -16.72
C VAL A 245 -34.93 9.67 -15.40
N TRP A 246 -35.00 10.67 -14.51
CA TRP A 246 -34.63 10.51 -13.11
C TRP A 246 -35.80 9.88 -12.36
N ARG A 247 -35.68 8.60 -11.98
CA ARG A 247 -36.63 7.98 -11.04
C ARG A 247 -36.06 8.05 -9.62
N SER A 248 -36.47 9.09 -8.91
CA SER A 248 -36.64 9.02 -7.46
C SER A 248 -37.71 7.97 -7.19
N ASP A 249 -37.45 7.01 -6.32
CA ASP A 249 -38.34 6.70 -5.19
C ASP A 249 -37.72 5.62 -4.31
N ALA A 250 -37.46 6.05 -3.08
CA ALA A 250 -37.29 5.20 -1.92
C ALA A 250 -38.68 4.85 -1.36
N ASN A 251 -38.76 3.66 -0.77
CA ASN A 251 -39.77 3.21 0.22
C ASN A 251 -41.18 2.88 -0.30
N GLU A 252 -41.78 1.91 0.42
CA GLU A 252 -43.03 1.17 0.16
C GLU A 252 -42.86 0.07 -0.91
N VAL A 253 -42.84 -1.22 -0.59
CA VAL A 253 -43.96 -1.96 0.03
C VAL A 253 -43.44 -3.09 0.93
N GLU A 254 -43.48 -2.89 2.24
CA GLU A 254 -43.92 -3.94 3.16
C GLU A 254 -45.42 -3.76 3.38
N GLU A 255 -46.12 -4.88 3.60
CA GLU A 255 -47.46 -4.94 4.19
C GLU A 255 -48.67 -4.60 3.29
N THR A 256 -49.18 -5.60 2.56
CA THR A 256 -50.61 -5.96 2.56
C THR A 256 -50.80 -7.33 1.92
N ARG A 257 -50.92 -8.37 2.76
CA ARG A 257 -51.76 -9.53 2.46
C ARG A 257 -53.02 -9.31 3.33
N PHE A 258 -54.18 -9.35 2.67
CA PHE A 258 -55.55 -8.99 3.09
C PHE A 258 -55.97 -7.55 2.81
#